data_AF-A0A099YG07-F1
#
_entry.id   AF-A0A099YG07-F1
#
_cell.length_a   1.000
_cell.length_b   1.000
_cell.length_c   1.000
_cell.angle_alpha   90.00
_cell.angle_beta   90.00
_cell.angle_gamma   90.00
#
_symmetry.space_group_name_H-M   'P 1'
#
loop_
_entity.id
_entity.type
_entity.pdbx_description
1 polymer ?
#
loop_
_entity_poly.entity_id
_entity_poly.type
_entity_poly.pdbx_seq_one_letter_code
_entity_poly.pdbx_strand_id
1 'polypeptide(L)'
;MVYLFVFIGISAWTLYTPLMGDDLFMGATSIGNILNKCIKDYFQWNGRFFGQFFARFLVLNNGIVAAIMNGFCFTLLIFFMNKLSGLSNRSTFSKTLWMTLLTISFIPEFAETVMWRSGAGNYLWVNTVCLAYLYFLQRVSFDKEKVLLRIILFILGGGLALISGWSNENTGLGIIIIAAVIIFINPYERVSILKIILWIISIVGYLFLLKAPGN
;
A
#
# COMPACT_ATOMS: atom_id res chain seq x y z
N MET A 1 17.15 7.22 12.99
CA MET A 1 16.66 8.20 13.99
C MET A 1 15.28 8.75 13.64
N VAL A 2 15.07 9.50 12.56
CA VAL A 2 13.73 10.15 12.33
C VAL A 2 12.61 9.15 12.11
N TYR A 3 12.81 8.17 11.23
CA TYR A 3 11.82 7.12 11.00
C TYR A 3 11.46 6.34 12.27
N LEU A 4 12.39 6.22 13.23
CA LEU A 4 12.13 5.60 14.51
C LEU A 4 11.20 6.47 15.38
N PHE A 5 11.38 7.79 15.37
CA PHE A 5 10.45 8.72 16.03
C PHE A 5 9.04 8.66 15.41
N VAL A 6 8.96 8.63 14.08
CA VAL A 6 7.67 8.48 13.37
C VAL A 6 7.00 7.16 13.76
N PHE A 7 7.77 6.06 13.72
CA PHE A 7 7.30 4.73 14.08
C PHE A 7 6.76 4.67 15.52
N ILE A 8 7.55 5.13 16.50
CA ILE A 8 7.16 5.12 17.91
C ILE A 8 5.94 6.03 18.12
N GLY A 9 5.95 7.23 17.56
CA GLY A 9 4.87 8.20 17.69
C GLY A 9 3.53 7.67 17.16
N ILE A 10 3.51 7.15 15.93
CA ILE A 10 2.28 6.63 15.32
C ILE A 10 1.84 5.33 15.99
N SER A 11 2.76 4.45 16.39
CA SER A 11 2.39 3.23 17.12
C SER A 11 1.75 3.56 18.47
N ALA A 12 2.33 4.50 19.22
CA ALA A 12 1.77 4.95 20.49
C ALA A 12 0.40 5.62 20.28
N TRP A 13 0.28 6.52 19.32
CA TRP A 13 -0.99 7.20 19.03
C TRP A 13 -2.06 6.19 18.65
N THR A 14 -1.78 5.28 17.73
CA THR A 14 -2.70 4.21 17.32
C THR A 14 -3.18 3.37 18.50
N LEU A 15 -2.29 3.06 19.45
CA LEU A 15 -2.63 2.25 20.63
C LEU A 15 -3.64 2.96 21.55
N TYR A 16 -3.57 4.28 21.67
CA TYR A 16 -4.44 5.08 22.52
C TYR A 16 -5.69 5.60 21.81
N THR A 17 -5.78 5.46 20.49
CA THR A 17 -6.95 5.89 19.73
C THR A 17 -8.18 5.06 20.09
N PRO A 18 -9.29 5.68 20.52
CA PRO A 18 -10.54 4.98 20.77
C PRO A 18 -11.07 4.30 19.51
N LEU A 19 -11.47 3.04 19.63
CA LEU A 19 -12.00 2.22 18.53
C LEU A 19 -13.53 2.12 18.53
N MET A 20 -14.23 3.04 19.22
CA MET A 20 -15.69 2.98 19.40
C MET A 20 -16.46 3.07 18.07
N GLY A 21 -15.89 3.70 17.04
CA GLY A 21 -16.46 3.78 15.69
C GLY A 21 -15.79 2.86 14.67
N ASP A 22 -14.82 2.03 15.07
CA ASP A 22 -14.11 1.13 14.17
C ASP A 22 -14.93 -0.14 13.89
N ASP A 23 -14.78 -0.73 12.71
CA ASP A 23 -15.54 -1.90 12.26
C ASP A 23 -14.93 -3.21 12.81
N LEU A 24 -14.81 -3.31 14.13
CA LEU A 24 -14.20 -4.47 14.79
C LEU A 24 -15.02 -5.76 14.62
N PHE A 25 -16.32 -5.65 14.31
CA PHE A 25 -17.19 -6.79 14.02
C PHE A 25 -16.75 -7.57 12.77
N MET A 26 -15.91 -6.99 11.91
CA MET A 26 -15.34 -7.65 10.74
C MET A 26 -14.33 -8.75 11.10
N GLY A 27 -13.96 -8.87 12.37
CA GLY A 27 -12.98 -9.82 12.89
C GLY A 27 -13.19 -11.26 12.40
N ALA A 28 -12.08 -11.98 12.25
CA ALA A 28 -12.06 -13.38 11.89
C ALA A 28 -11.30 -14.17 12.96
N THR A 29 -11.50 -15.47 13.02
CA THR A 29 -10.82 -16.34 13.99
C THR A 29 -9.49 -16.90 13.46
N SER A 30 -9.29 -16.90 12.14
CA SER A 30 -8.09 -17.44 11.49
C SER A 30 -7.87 -16.80 10.12
N ILE A 31 -6.64 -16.90 9.59
CA ILE A 31 -6.29 -16.40 8.25
C ILE A 31 -7.13 -17.07 7.15
N GLY A 32 -7.42 -18.37 7.28
CA GLY A 32 -8.30 -19.08 6.34
C GLY A 32 -9.72 -18.49 6.35
N ASN A 33 -10.24 -18.13 7.52
CA ASN A 33 -11.53 -17.45 7.64
C ASN A 33 -11.50 -16.02 7.09
N ILE A 34 -10.38 -15.31 7.18
CA ILE A 34 -10.20 -14.00 6.53
C ILE A 34 -10.37 -14.16 5.01
N LEU A 35 -9.68 -15.12 4.40
CA LEU A 35 -9.77 -15.34 2.96
C LEU A 35 -11.21 -15.69 2.53
N ASN A 36 -11.88 -16.60 3.24
CA ASN A 36 -13.26 -16.96 2.95
C ASN A 36 -14.21 -15.75 3.02
N LYS A 37 -14.05 -14.88 4.04
CA LYS A 37 -14.83 -13.64 4.16
C LYS A 37 -14.53 -12.65 3.02
N CYS A 38 -13.27 -12.46 2.67
CA CYS A 38 -12.89 -11.55 1.58
C CYS A 38 -13.40 -12.05 0.21
N ILE A 39 -13.38 -13.36 -0.01
CA ILE A 39 -13.97 -13.97 -1.21
C ILE A 39 -15.48 -13.73 -1.23
N LYS A 40 -16.17 -13.97 -0.10
CA LYS A 40 -17.61 -13.72 0.00
C LYS A 40 -17.96 -12.26 -0.29
N ASP A 41 -17.23 -11.31 0.30
CA ASP A 41 -17.44 -9.88 0.05
C ASP A 41 -17.20 -9.52 -1.42
N TYR A 42 -16.16 -10.08 -2.04
CA TYR A 42 -15.87 -9.83 -3.45
C TYR A 42 -17.04 -10.21 -4.37
N PHE A 43 -17.75 -11.29 -4.04
CA PHE A 43 -18.91 -11.73 -4.80
C PHE A 43 -20.23 -11.07 -4.40
N GLN A 44 -20.33 -10.45 -3.22
CA GLN A 44 -21.63 -10.04 -2.64
C GLN A 44 -21.73 -8.58 -2.20
N TRP A 45 -20.63 -7.86 -2.03
CA TRP A 45 -20.63 -6.56 -1.36
C TRP A 45 -19.69 -5.51 -1.96
N ASN A 46 -18.43 -5.86 -2.25
CA ASN A 46 -17.42 -4.88 -2.64
C ASN A 46 -16.19 -5.56 -3.27
N GLY A 47 -15.70 -4.99 -4.36
CA GLY A 47 -14.47 -5.42 -5.03
C GLY A 47 -13.15 -5.23 -4.28
N ARG A 48 -13.06 -4.46 -3.19
CA ARG A 48 -11.81 -4.11 -2.47
C ARG A 48 -11.22 -5.26 -1.64
N PHE A 49 -10.81 -6.32 -2.31
CA PHE A 49 -10.36 -7.56 -1.68
C PHE A 49 -9.16 -7.36 -0.74
N PHE A 50 -8.08 -6.72 -1.21
CA PHE A 50 -6.86 -6.56 -0.40
C PHE A 50 -7.02 -5.56 0.75
N GLY A 51 -7.82 -4.50 0.56
CA GLY A 51 -8.15 -3.56 1.64
C GLY A 51 -8.88 -4.27 2.78
N GLN A 52 -9.89 -5.07 2.44
CA GLN A 52 -10.63 -5.88 3.40
C GLN A 52 -9.79 -6.99 4.04
N PHE A 53 -8.86 -7.58 3.29
CA PHE A 53 -7.92 -8.55 3.82
C PHE A 53 -7.01 -7.93 4.89
N PHE A 54 -6.39 -6.78 4.60
CA PHE A 54 -5.52 -6.09 5.57
C PHE A 54 -6.30 -5.58 6.78
N ALA A 55 -7.51 -5.06 6.58
CA ALA A 55 -8.39 -4.62 7.66
C ALA A 55 -8.66 -5.78 8.64
N ARG A 56 -9.11 -6.93 8.12
CA ARG A 56 -9.39 -8.12 8.93
C ARG A 56 -8.14 -8.71 9.57
N PHE A 57 -7.00 -8.62 8.88
CA PHE A 57 -5.72 -9.05 9.42
C PHE A 57 -5.30 -8.18 10.61
N LEU A 58 -5.49 -6.86 10.56
CA LEU A 58 -5.25 -5.97 11.69
C LEU A 58 -6.24 -6.24 12.84
N VAL A 59 -7.51 -6.48 12.55
CA VAL A 59 -8.54 -6.78 13.56
C VAL A 59 -8.28 -8.12 14.25
N LEU A 60 -7.75 -9.13 13.55
CA LEU A 60 -7.38 -10.44 14.12
C LEU A 60 -6.34 -10.32 15.24
N ASN A 61 -5.49 -9.30 15.20
CA ASN A 61 -4.41 -9.12 16.16
C ASN A 61 -4.88 -8.34 17.41
N ASN A 62 -4.14 -8.50 18.52
CA ASN A 62 -4.37 -7.68 19.70
C ASN A 62 -4.00 -6.20 19.44
N GLY A 63 -4.47 -5.28 20.29
CA GLY A 63 -4.29 -3.84 20.06
C GLY A 63 -2.85 -3.38 19.97
N ILE A 64 -1.94 -3.99 20.74
CA ILE A 64 -0.52 -3.64 20.75
C ILE A 64 0.14 -4.07 19.44
N VAL A 65 -0.09 -5.31 19.01
CA VAL A 65 0.46 -5.85 17.76
C VAL A 65 -0.08 -5.07 16.57
N ALA A 66 -1.40 -4.83 16.52
CA ALA A 66 -2.01 -4.03 15.48
C ALA A 66 -1.41 -2.62 15.42
N ALA A 67 -1.23 -1.94 16.56
CA ALA A 67 -0.66 -0.61 16.61
C ALA A 67 0.81 -0.57 16.12
N ILE A 68 1.62 -1.55 16.50
CA ILE A 68 3.01 -1.69 16.03
C ILE A 68 3.05 -1.91 14.51
N MET A 69 2.24 -2.83 14.00
CA MET A 69 2.18 -3.12 12.56
C MET A 69 1.73 -1.88 11.76
N ASN A 70 0.79 -1.13 12.32
CA ASN A 70 0.27 0.07 11.71
C ASN A 70 1.29 1.22 11.69
N GLY A 71 1.98 1.46 12.82
CA GLY A 71 3.07 2.43 12.89
C GLY A 71 4.23 2.07 11.97
N PHE A 72 4.52 0.78 11.80
CA PHE A 72 5.50 0.31 10.82
C PHE A 72 5.06 0.62 9.38
N CYS A 73 3.80 0.32 9.04
CA CYS A 73 3.25 0.58 7.72
C CYS A 73 3.24 2.08 7.39
N PHE A 74 2.83 2.94 8.33
CA PHE A 74 2.89 4.39 8.16
C PHE A 74 4.32 4.90 7.95
N THR A 75 5.28 4.34 8.69
CA THR A 75 6.69 4.70 8.51
C THR A 75 7.20 4.30 7.13
N LEU A 76 6.77 3.15 6.60
CA LEU A 76 7.06 2.74 5.22
C LEU A 76 6.42 3.67 4.18
N LEU A 77 5.18 4.13 4.41
CA LEU A 77 4.53 5.13 3.57
C LEU A 77 5.42 6.38 3.44
N ILE A 78 5.81 6.98 4.58
CA ILE A 78 6.69 8.16 4.62
C ILE A 78 8.05 7.87 3.97
N PHE A 79 8.59 6.66 4.16
CA PHE A 79 9.84 6.24 3.51
C PHE A 79 9.71 6.24 1.98
N PHE A 80 8.67 5.62 1.42
CA PHE A 80 8.46 5.57 -0.02
C PHE A 80 8.18 6.95 -0.61
N MET A 81 7.35 7.77 0.06
CA MET A 81 7.14 9.18 -0.34
C MET A 81 8.46 9.95 -0.41
N ASN A 82 9.32 9.81 0.60
CA ASN A 82 10.64 10.45 0.62
C ASN A 82 11.51 9.98 -0.55
N LYS A 83 11.49 8.69 -0.86
CA LYS A 83 12.27 8.11 -1.96
C LYS A 83 11.77 8.53 -3.34
N LEU A 84 10.47 8.72 -3.51
CA LEU A 84 9.84 9.13 -4.77
C LEU A 84 9.92 10.64 -5.02
N SER A 85 10.02 11.47 -3.98
CA SER A 85 9.99 12.94 -4.09
C SER A 85 11.15 13.62 -4.87
N GLY A 86 12.17 12.89 -5.34
CA GLY A 86 13.20 13.39 -6.27
C GLY A 86 14.17 14.49 -5.78
N LEU A 87 13.83 15.25 -4.73
CA LEU A 87 14.55 16.46 -4.29
C LEU A 87 15.95 16.22 -3.71
N SER A 88 16.24 14.99 -3.25
CA SER A 88 17.59 14.56 -2.83
C SER A 88 17.58 13.05 -2.54
N ASN A 89 18.69 12.36 -2.83
CA ASN A 89 18.85 10.94 -2.48
C ASN A 89 18.99 10.72 -0.95
N ARG A 90 19.31 11.78 -0.19
CA ARG A 90 19.46 11.77 1.26
C ARG A 90 18.20 12.32 1.95
N SER A 91 17.52 11.45 2.68
CA SER A 91 16.45 11.84 3.62
C SER A 91 17.07 12.67 4.72
N THR A 92 16.84 13.98 4.74
CA THR A 92 17.23 14.82 5.89
C THR A 92 16.20 14.67 7.01
N PHE A 93 16.62 14.97 8.23
CA PHE A 93 15.72 14.97 9.39
C PHE A 93 14.52 15.88 9.14
N SER A 94 14.79 17.13 8.74
CA SER A 94 13.80 18.15 8.46
C SER A 94 12.81 17.72 7.36
N LYS A 95 13.30 17.19 6.22
CA LYS A 95 12.43 16.72 5.13
C LYS A 95 11.46 15.63 5.60
N THR A 96 11.99 14.65 6.32
CA THR A 96 11.19 13.50 6.81
C THR A 96 10.15 13.97 7.82
N LEU A 97 10.52 14.88 8.71
CA LEU A 97 9.61 15.46 9.70
C LEU A 97 8.51 16.26 9.02
N TRP A 98 8.84 17.19 8.12
CA TRP A 98 7.84 17.98 7.39
C TRP A 98 6.89 17.10 6.57
N MET A 99 7.42 16.11 5.87
CA MET A 99 6.58 15.16 5.13
C MET A 99 5.62 14.42 6.06
N THR A 100 6.08 14.03 7.26
CA THR A 100 5.23 13.39 8.28
C THR A 100 4.13 14.35 8.74
N LEU A 101 4.47 15.58 9.12
CA LEU A 101 3.52 16.58 9.60
C LEU A 101 2.47 16.91 8.53
N LEU A 102 2.90 17.12 7.28
CA LEU A 102 1.98 17.37 6.17
C LEU A 102 1.07 16.16 5.92
N THR A 103 1.60 14.94 6.00
CA THR A 103 0.79 13.73 5.82
C THR A 103 -0.29 13.62 6.90
N ILE A 104 0.05 13.91 8.17
CA ILE A 104 -0.92 13.94 9.27
C ILE A 104 -1.99 15.03 9.05
N SER A 105 -1.59 16.21 8.58
CA SER A 105 -2.51 17.34 8.41
C SER A 105 -3.42 17.26 7.18
N PHE A 106 -2.99 16.60 6.11
CA PHE A 106 -3.71 16.58 4.83
C PHE A 106 -4.47 15.29 4.54
N ILE A 107 -4.24 14.22 5.29
CA ILE A 107 -5.09 13.03 5.19
C ILE A 107 -6.44 13.34 5.86
N PRO A 108 -7.57 13.28 5.13
CA PRO A 108 -8.89 13.47 5.73
C PRO A 108 -9.18 12.32 6.70
N GLU A 109 -9.87 12.64 7.80
CA GLU A 109 -10.21 11.67 8.84
C GLU A 109 -9.03 10.78 9.23
N PHE A 110 -7.90 11.39 9.61
CA PHE A 110 -6.65 10.69 9.89
C PHE A 110 -6.81 9.57 10.94
N ALA A 111 -7.64 9.79 11.95
CA ALA A 111 -7.95 8.75 12.94
C ALA A 111 -8.60 7.53 12.28
N GLU A 112 -9.62 7.73 11.45
CA GLU A 112 -10.36 6.65 10.80
C GLU A 112 -9.54 5.95 9.72
N THR A 113 -8.83 6.72 8.88
CA THR A 113 -8.12 6.17 7.71
C THR A 113 -6.74 5.60 8.03
N VAL A 114 -6.11 6.05 9.12
CA VAL A 114 -4.75 5.65 9.49
C VAL A 114 -4.70 4.93 10.82
N MET A 115 -5.49 5.29 11.85
CA MET A 115 -5.35 4.66 13.18
C MET A 115 -6.30 3.50 13.40
N TRP A 116 -7.55 3.61 12.97
CA TRP A 116 -8.51 2.51 13.06
C TRP A 116 -8.06 1.33 12.22
N ARG A 117 -8.34 0.12 12.70
CA ARG A 117 -7.84 -1.11 12.08
C ARG A 117 -8.54 -1.35 10.75
N SER A 118 -9.84 -1.08 10.66
CA SER A 118 -10.60 -1.25 9.42
C SER A 118 -10.12 -0.27 8.34
N GLY A 119 -9.99 1.01 8.70
CA GLY A 119 -9.60 2.05 7.77
C GLY A 119 -8.12 1.98 7.39
N ALA A 120 -7.23 1.69 8.34
CA ALA A 120 -5.81 1.49 8.04
C ALA A 120 -5.59 0.37 7.00
N GLY A 121 -6.33 -0.72 7.10
CA GLY A 121 -6.29 -1.79 6.11
C GLY A 121 -6.69 -1.30 4.71
N ASN A 122 -7.81 -0.58 4.61
CA ASN A 122 -8.38 -0.13 3.34
C ASN A 122 -7.65 1.07 2.71
N TYR A 123 -6.99 1.91 3.50
CA TYR A 123 -6.36 3.14 3.02
C TYR A 123 -4.84 3.09 3.23
N LEU A 124 -4.35 3.03 4.47
CA LEU A 124 -2.92 3.12 4.75
C LEU A 124 -2.11 1.97 4.10
N TRP A 125 -2.50 0.73 4.35
CA TRP A 125 -1.74 -0.45 3.95
C TRP A 125 -1.71 -0.61 2.44
N VAL A 126 -2.88 -0.51 1.81
CA VAL A 126 -3.02 -0.57 0.36
C VAL A 126 -2.25 0.56 -0.33
N ASN A 127 -2.35 1.81 0.17
CA ASN A 127 -1.60 2.93 -0.41
C ASN A 127 -0.08 2.77 -0.22
N THR A 128 0.36 2.17 0.88
CA THR A 128 1.78 1.87 1.10
C THR A 128 2.30 0.86 0.06
N VAL A 129 1.51 -0.17 -0.27
CA VAL A 129 1.84 -1.12 -1.35
C VAL A 129 1.88 -0.41 -2.71
N CYS A 130 0.95 0.51 -2.96
CA CYS A 130 0.93 1.32 -4.18
C CYS A 130 2.21 2.14 -4.36
N LEU A 131 2.68 2.80 -3.30
CA LEU A 131 3.95 3.55 -3.36
C LEU A 131 5.17 2.62 -3.48
N ALA A 132 5.13 1.45 -2.85
CA ALA A 132 6.17 0.44 -3.00
C ALA A 132 6.29 -0.04 -4.46
N TYR A 133 5.16 -0.23 -5.15
CA TYR A 133 5.12 -0.58 -6.58
C TYR A 133 5.75 0.51 -7.46
N LEU A 134 5.38 1.78 -7.25
CA LEU A 134 5.96 2.89 -8.02
C LEU A 134 7.48 3.01 -7.77
N TYR A 135 7.90 2.89 -6.51
CA TYR A 135 9.31 2.89 -6.16
C TYR A 135 10.06 1.71 -6.78
N PHE A 136 9.44 0.53 -6.81
CA PHE A 136 9.98 -0.66 -7.46
C PHE A 136 10.20 -0.41 -8.95
N LEU A 137 9.21 0.15 -9.66
CA LEU A 137 9.33 0.48 -11.09
C LEU A 137 10.45 1.48 -11.36
N GLN A 138 10.65 2.46 -10.47
CA GLN A 138 11.70 3.46 -10.61
C GLN A 138 13.11 2.87 -10.39
N ARG A 139 13.26 1.94 -9.45
CA ARG A 139 14.60 1.45 -9.02
C ARG A 139 15.07 0.20 -9.73
N VAL A 140 14.17 -0.70 -10.11
CA VAL A 140 14.57 -2.00 -10.66
C VAL A 140 14.96 -1.87 -12.14
N SER A 141 16.13 -2.43 -12.48
CA SER A 141 16.66 -2.54 -13.83
C SER A 141 16.89 -4.00 -14.19
N PHE A 142 15.86 -4.67 -14.72
CA PHE A 142 15.89 -6.12 -14.97
C PHE A 142 17.05 -6.59 -15.85
N ASP A 143 17.49 -5.76 -16.80
CA ASP A 143 18.53 -6.13 -17.77
C ASP A 143 19.92 -6.30 -17.14
N LYS A 144 20.16 -5.70 -15.97
CA LYS A 144 21.43 -5.78 -15.24
C LYS A 144 21.53 -6.99 -14.31
N GLU A 145 20.41 -7.66 -14.06
CA GLU A 145 20.33 -8.71 -13.05
C GLU A 145 20.50 -10.11 -13.63
N LYS A 146 21.08 -11.00 -12.83
CA LYS A 146 21.16 -12.44 -13.10
C LYS A 146 19.76 -13.05 -13.22
N VAL A 147 19.62 -14.14 -13.98
CA VAL A 147 18.32 -14.78 -14.29
C VAL A 147 17.48 -15.07 -13.04
N LEU A 148 18.06 -15.71 -12.02
CA LEU A 148 17.32 -16.04 -10.79
C LEU A 148 16.77 -14.79 -10.08
N LEU A 149 17.61 -13.77 -9.92
CA LEU A 149 17.21 -12.52 -9.28
C LEU A 149 16.17 -11.76 -10.12
N ARG A 150 16.29 -11.79 -11.45
CA ARG A 150 15.30 -11.25 -12.38
C ARG A 150 13.93 -11.90 -12.18
N ILE A 151 13.86 -13.22 -12.03
CA ILE A 151 12.61 -13.95 -11.75
C ILE A 151 12.02 -13.54 -10.41
N ILE A 152 12.83 -13.50 -9.35
CA ILE A 152 12.38 -13.10 -8.00
C ILE A 152 11.81 -11.67 -8.03
N LEU A 153 12.54 -10.73 -8.65
CA LEU A 153 12.09 -9.35 -8.79
C LEU A 153 10.81 -9.27 -9.61
N PHE A 154 10.67 -10.07 -10.67
CA PHE A 154 9.45 -10.07 -11.48
C PHE A 154 8.24 -10.57 -10.69
N ILE A 155 8.38 -11.66 -9.92
CA ILE A 155 7.31 -12.18 -9.05
C ILE A 155 6.91 -11.13 -8.00
N LEU A 156 7.90 -10.52 -7.33
CA LEU A 156 7.65 -9.50 -6.33
C LEU A 156 6.98 -8.26 -6.95
N GLY A 157 7.49 -7.77 -8.08
CA GLY A 157 6.91 -6.66 -8.83
C GLY A 157 5.50 -6.96 -9.33
N GLY A 158 5.23 -8.21 -9.75
CA GLY A 158 3.92 -8.67 -10.20
C GLY A 158 2.89 -8.68 -9.08
N GLY A 159 3.27 -9.16 -7.89
CA GLY A 159 2.43 -9.09 -6.69
C GLY A 159 2.12 -7.66 -6.29
N LEU A 160 3.14 -6.79 -6.24
CA LEU A 160 2.96 -5.36 -5.96
C LEU A 160 2.04 -4.69 -6.99
N ALA A 161 2.24 -4.96 -8.29
CA ALA A 161 1.41 -4.42 -9.36
C ALA A 161 -0.05 -4.84 -9.23
N LEU A 162 -0.31 -6.13 -9.01
CA LEU A 162 -1.65 -6.68 -8.90
C LEU A 162 -2.40 -6.05 -7.72
N ILE A 163 -1.79 -6.02 -6.53
CA ILE A 163 -2.38 -5.44 -5.32
C ILE A 163 -2.61 -3.94 -5.49
N SER A 164 -1.68 -3.23 -6.14
CA SER A 164 -1.80 -1.79 -6.36
C SER A 164 -2.93 -1.43 -7.33
N GLY A 165 -3.13 -2.23 -8.38
CA GLY A 165 -4.28 -2.12 -9.27
C GLY A 165 -5.59 -2.44 -8.55
N TRP A 166 -5.58 -3.49 -7.72
CA TRP A 166 -6.73 -3.96 -6.94
C TRP A 166 -6.88 -3.25 -5.59
N SER A 167 -6.59 -1.95 -5.56
CA SER A 167 -6.59 -1.11 -4.36
C SER A 167 -7.96 -0.51 -4.07
N ASN A 168 -8.14 0.77 -4.42
CA ASN A 168 -9.38 1.55 -4.38
C ASN A 168 -9.63 2.13 -5.78
N GLU A 169 -10.86 2.53 -6.08
CA GLU A 169 -11.29 2.89 -7.44
C GLU A 169 -10.54 4.12 -7.95
N ASN A 170 -10.32 5.10 -7.07
CA ASN A 170 -9.57 6.33 -7.38
C ASN A 170 -8.06 6.08 -7.38
N THR A 171 -7.54 5.42 -6.34
CA THR A 171 -6.10 5.19 -6.19
C THR A 171 -5.56 4.25 -7.27
N GLY A 172 -6.26 3.15 -7.56
CA GLY A 172 -5.84 2.15 -8.54
C GLY A 172 -5.63 2.76 -9.92
N LEU A 173 -6.60 3.56 -10.39
CA LEU A 173 -6.47 4.28 -11.66
C LEU A 173 -5.32 5.29 -11.63
N GLY A 174 -5.20 6.07 -10.55
CA GLY A 174 -4.10 7.02 -10.38
C GLY A 174 -2.72 6.36 -10.45
N ILE A 175 -2.55 5.20 -9.80
CA ILE A 175 -1.30 4.43 -9.81
C ILE A 175 -1.00 3.85 -11.20
N ILE A 176 -2.01 3.39 -11.94
CA ILE A 176 -1.82 2.94 -13.33
C ILE A 176 -1.30 4.08 -14.20
N ILE A 177 -1.86 5.28 -14.08
CA ILE A 177 -1.43 6.46 -14.84
C ILE A 177 -0.01 6.86 -14.46
N ILE A 178 0.31 6.95 -13.16
CA ILE A 178 1.64 7.33 -12.69
C ILE A 178 2.68 6.27 -13.11
N ALA A 179 2.34 4.98 -13.03
CA ALA A 179 3.21 3.89 -13.49
C ALA A 179 3.49 4.00 -15.01
N ALA A 180 2.49 4.34 -15.82
CA ALA A 180 2.69 4.62 -17.24
C ALA A 180 3.67 5.79 -17.45
N VAL A 181 3.50 6.88 -16.70
CA VAL A 181 4.42 8.03 -16.75
C VAL A 181 5.86 7.58 -16.41
N ILE A 182 6.06 6.83 -15.32
CA ILE A 182 7.41 6.34 -14.95
C ILE A 182 8.04 5.49 -16.05
N ILE A 183 7.26 4.69 -16.76
CA ILE A 183 7.75 3.76 -17.79
C ILE A 183 8.02 4.45 -19.12
N PHE A 184 7.16 5.38 -19.54
CA PHE A 184 7.16 5.92 -20.90
C PHE A 184 7.70 7.35 -21.03
N ILE A 185 7.83 8.12 -19.94
CA ILE A 185 8.20 9.54 -20.04
C ILE A 185 9.70 9.77 -20.26
N ASN A 186 10.56 8.75 -20.11
CA ASN A 186 12.00 8.90 -20.30
C ASN A 186 12.40 8.51 -21.73
N PRO A 187 12.54 9.47 -22.68
CA PRO A 187 12.77 9.16 -24.09
C PRO A 187 14.16 8.57 -24.37
N TYR A 188 15.09 8.66 -23.41
CA TYR A 188 16.47 8.22 -23.57
C TYR A 188 16.74 6.82 -23.02
N GLU A 189 15.79 6.23 -22.30
CA GLU A 189 15.91 4.87 -21.78
C GLU A 189 15.03 3.92 -22.57
N ARG A 190 15.61 2.77 -22.96
CA ARG A 190 14.81 1.70 -23.57
C ARG A 190 13.81 1.17 -22.56
N VAL A 191 12.54 1.16 -22.95
CA VAL A 191 11.47 0.64 -22.09
C VAL A 191 11.65 -0.86 -21.91
N SER A 192 11.77 -1.30 -20.65
CA SER A 192 11.86 -2.73 -20.34
C SER A 192 10.51 -3.41 -20.55
N ILE A 193 10.48 -4.46 -21.37
CA ILE A 193 9.28 -5.27 -21.63
C ILE A 193 8.69 -5.81 -20.32
N LEU A 194 9.54 -6.20 -19.36
CA LEU A 194 9.08 -6.68 -18.06
C LEU A 194 8.33 -5.59 -17.29
N LYS A 195 8.76 -4.32 -17.33
CA LYS A 195 8.02 -3.22 -16.71
C LYS A 195 6.67 -2.98 -17.39
N ILE A 196 6.59 -3.12 -18.71
CA ILE A 196 5.31 -3.05 -19.45
C ILE A 196 4.38 -4.18 -18.98
N ILE A 197 4.87 -5.40 -18.83
CA ILE A 197 4.08 -6.52 -18.32
C ILE A 197 3.58 -6.24 -16.89
N LEU A 198 4.44 -5.72 -16.00
CA LEU A 198 4.02 -5.31 -14.66
C LEU A 198 2.93 -4.22 -14.69
N TRP A 199 3.01 -3.29 -15.63
CA TRP A 199 1.95 -2.29 -15.82
C TRP A 199 0.64 -2.89 -16.33
N ILE A 200 0.69 -3.88 -17.22
CA ILE A 200 -0.50 -4.62 -17.64
C ILE A 200 -1.10 -5.41 -16.46
N ILE A 201 -0.26 -6.00 -15.60
CA ILE A 201 -0.74 -6.71 -14.39
C ILE A 201 -1.50 -5.76 -13.45
N SER A 202 -1.07 -4.50 -13.30
CA SER A 202 -1.83 -3.54 -12.48
C SER A 202 -3.17 -3.16 -13.12
N ILE A 203 -3.25 -3.08 -14.45
CA ILE A 203 -4.53 -2.93 -15.16
C ILE A 203 -5.45 -4.13 -14.89
N VAL A 204 -4.92 -5.36 -14.93
CA VAL A 204 -5.69 -6.57 -14.61
C VAL A 204 -6.19 -6.53 -13.17
N GLY A 205 -5.36 -6.12 -12.20
CA GLY A 205 -5.78 -5.92 -10.81
C GLY A 205 -6.92 -4.90 -10.68
N TYR A 206 -6.85 -3.80 -11.42
CA TYR A 206 -7.91 -2.79 -11.44
C TYR A 206 -9.20 -3.29 -12.09
N LEU A 207 -9.10 -4.15 -13.11
CA LEU A 207 -10.27 -4.81 -13.70
C LEU A 207 -10.95 -5.76 -12.70
N PHE A 208 -10.19 -6.48 -11.87
CA PHE A 208 -10.78 -7.27 -10.77
C PHE A 208 -11.50 -6.39 -9.77
N LEU A 209 -10.94 -5.24 -9.42
CA LEU A 209 -11.62 -4.28 -8.55
C LEU A 209 -12.95 -3.81 -9.14
N LEU A 210 -12.96 -3.37 -10.39
CA LEU A 210 -14.15 -2.78 -11.03
C LEU A 210 -15.22 -3.82 -11.36
N LYS A 211 -14.81 -4.99 -11.88
CA LYS A 211 -15.73 -6.06 -12.31
C LYS A 211 -16.02 -7.06 -11.20
N ALA A 212 -15.81 -6.69 -9.95
CA ALA A 212 -16.22 -7.51 -8.82
C ALA A 212 -17.75 -7.70 -8.88
N PRO A 213 -18.26 -8.95 -8.82
CA PRO A 213 -19.70 -9.20 -8.91
C PRO A 213 -20.53 -8.57 -7.79
N GLY A 214 -19.89 -8.23 -6.67
CA GLY A 214 -20.52 -7.54 -5.55
C GLY A 214 -20.64 -6.01 -5.69
N ASN A 215 -20.06 -5.38 -6.73
CA ASN A 215 -20.24 -3.96 -7.03
C ASN A 215 -21.53 -3.72 -7.81
#